data_AF-A0A7V1KLY5-F1
#
_entry.id   AF-A0A7V1KLY5-F1
#
_cell.length_a   1.000
_cell.length_b   1.000
_cell.length_c   1.000
_cell.angle_alpha   90.00
_cell.angle_beta   90.00
_cell.angle_gamma   90.00
#
_symmetry.space_group_name_H-M   'P 1'
#
loop_
_entity.id
_entity.type
_entity.pdbx_description
1 polymer ?
#
loop_
_entity_poly.entity_id
_entity_poly.type
_entity_poly.pdbx_seq_one_letter_code
_entity_poly.pdbx_strand_id
1 'polypeptide(L)' 'MPRNRLFYLALPPQAVPQAVQGLGEAGLAQGPGWTRVVVEKPFGHDLASAKALNSLLARYFREDQLFRIDHYLGKETVQN' A
#
# COMPACT_ATOMS: atom_id res chain seq x y z
N MET A 1 -13.99 -3.54 20.91
CA MET A 1 -13.79 -2.30 20.12
C MET A 1 -13.19 -2.70 18.77
N PRO A 2 -13.67 -2.18 17.63
CA PRO A 2 -13.02 -2.43 16.34
C PRO A 2 -11.58 -1.87 16.39
N ARG A 3 -10.60 -2.65 15.94
CA ARG A 3 -9.18 -2.30 15.95
C ARG A 3 -8.77 -1.84 14.56
N ASN A 4 -8.86 -0.54 14.33
CA ASN A 4 -8.41 0.08 13.10
C ASN A 4 -6.88 -0.01 12.98
N ARG A 5 -6.36 -0.30 11.78
CA ARG A 5 -4.93 -0.53 11.53
C ARG A 5 -4.45 0.27 10.32
N LEU A 6 -3.35 0.98 10.49
CA LEU A 6 -2.63 1.65 9.42
C LEU A 6 -1.22 1.07 9.35
N PHE A 7 -0.85 0.53 8.18
CA PHE A 7 0.51 0.06 7.90
C PHE A 7 1.19 1.06 6.99
N TYR A 8 2.22 1.76 7.48
CA TYR A 8 3.03 2.65 6.66
C TYR A 8 4.32 1.93 6.25
N LEU A 9 4.46 1.58 4.97
CA LEU A 9 5.59 0.80 4.47
C LEU A 9 6.77 1.72 4.12
N ALA A 10 7.41 2.29 5.14
CA ALA A 10 8.66 3.04 5.02
C ALA A 10 9.86 2.10 4.85
N LEU A 11 9.82 1.30 3.77
CA LEU A 11 10.78 0.24 3.48
C LEU A 11 11.48 0.51 2.13
N PRO A 12 12.67 -0.06 1.91
CA PRO A 12 13.25 -0.11 0.57
C PRO A 12 12.27 -0.77 -0.42
N PRO A 13 12.17 -0.30 -1.69
CA PRO A 13 11.16 -0.78 -2.64
C PRO A 13 11.16 -2.29 -2.86
N GLN A 14 12.34 -2.92 -2.77
CA GLN A 14 12.52 -4.36 -2.93
C GLN A 14 11.90 -5.18 -1.80
N ALA A 15 11.70 -4.58 -0.62
CA ALA A 15 11.10 -5.24 0.54
C ALA A 15 9.56 -5.10 0.58
N VAL A 16 8.99 -4.17 -0.19
CA VAL A 16 7.53 -3.94 -0.22
C VAL A 16 6.75 -5.21 -0.60
N PRO A 17 7.13 -5.99 -1.63
CA PRO A 17 6.40 -7.21 -1.98
C PRO A 17 6.32 -8.21 -0.83
N GLN A 18 7.45 -8.44 -0.13
CA GLN A 18 7.51 -9.37 0.99
C GLN A 18 6.67 -8.87 2.17
N ALA A 19 6.69 -7.58 2.46
CA ALA A 19 5.88 -6.99 3.52
C ALA A 19 4.37 -7.12 3.23
N VAL A 20 3.95 -6.80 2.00
CA VAL A 20 2.55 -6.92 1.56
C VAL A 20 2.07 -8.36 1.65
N GLN A 21 2.88 -9.32 1.17
CA GLN A 21 2.57 -10.74 1.26
C GLN A 21 2.44 -11.20 2.72
N GLY A 22 3.40 -10.86 3.58
CA GLY A 22 3.36 -11.24 4.99
C GLY A 22 2.15 -10.66 5.73
N LEU A 23 1.80 -9.39 5.47
CA LEU A 23 0.58 -8.77 6.04
C LEU A 23 -0.70 -9.47 5.56
N GLY A 24 -0.75 -9.84 4.28
CA GLY A 24 -1.87 -10.57 3.69
C GLY A 24 -2.04 -11.96 4.28
N GLU A 25 -0.96 -12.75 4.30
CA GLU A 25 -0.94 -14.14 4.82
C GLU A 25 -1.20 -14.21 6.32
N ALA A 26 -0.75 -13.22 7.09
CA ALA A 26 -1.07 -13.11 8.52
C ALA A 26 -2.53 -12.70 8.80
N GLY A 27 -3.36 -12.53 7.77
CA GLY A 27 -4.75 -12.08 7.90
C GLY A 27 -4.87 -10.63 8.37
N LEU A 28 -3.80 -9.83 8.28
CA LEU A 28 -3.79 -8.46 8.79
C LEU A 28 -4.43 -7.47 7.82
N ALA A 29 -4.70 -7.87 6.59
CA ALA A 29 -5.45 -7.06 5.62
C ALA A 29 -6.96 -6.95 5.92
N GLN A 30 -7.49 -7.81 6.80
CA GLN A 30 -8.92 -7.90 7.13
C GLN A 30 -9.13 -8.02 8.65
N GLY A 31 -10.27 -7.58 9.17
CA GLY A 31 -10.55 -7.69 10.61
C GLY A 31 -11.66 -6.74 11.09
N PRO A 32 -11.95 -6.72 12.40
CA PRO A 32 -12.95 -5.82 12.96
C PRO A 32 -12.43 -4.37 12.91
N GLY A 33 -12.98 -3.56 12.00
CA GLY A 33 -12.55 -2.18 11.72
C GLY A 33 -11.91 -2.04 10.34
N TRP A 34 -11.38 -0.86 10.03
CA TRP A 34 -10.68 -0.64 8.75
C TRP A 34 -9.21 -1.04 8.85
N THR A 35 -8.67 -1.49 7.73
CA THR A 35 -7.22 -1.67 7.55
C THR A 35 -6.80 -0.88 6.31
N ARG A 36 -5.75 -0.08 6.44
CA ARG A 36 -5.17 0.71 5.35
C ARG A 36 -3.68 0.44 5.28
N VAL A 37 -3.13 0.39 4.08
CA VAL A 37 -1.70 0.26 3.83
C VAL A 37 -1.24 1.42 2.96
N VAL A 38 -0.15 2.04 3.37
CA VAL A 38 0.48 3.17 2.69
C VAL A 38 1.77 2.68 2.06
N VAL A 39 1.92 2.92 0.76
CA VAL A 39 3.08 2.51 -0.04
C VAL A 39 3.70 3.75 -0.68
N GLU A 40 5.02 3.88 -0.61
CA GLU A 40 5.75 4.96 -1.27
C GLU A 40 6.29 4.54 -2.65
N LYS A 41 6.55 5.54 -3.49
CA LYS A 41 7.28 5.37 -4.74
C LYS A 41 8.72 4.85 -4.49
N PRO A 42 9.37 4.22 -5.49
CA PRO A 42 8.84 3.82 -6.79
C PRO A 42 7.85 2.66 -6.72
N PHE A 43 6.75 2.75 -7.48
CA PHE A 43 5.75 1.68 -7.61
C PHE A 43 6.12 0.64 -8.68
N GLY A 44 7.39 0.53 -9.03
CA GLY A 44 7.89 -0.15 -10.23
C GLY A 44 8.89 0.73 -10.97
N HIS A 45 9.75 0.12 -11.78
CA HIS A 45 10.74 0.80 -12.63
C HIS A 45 10.33 0.80 -14.11
N ASP A 46 9.29 0.06 -14.47
CA ASP A 46 8.68 -0.01 -15.79
C ASP A 46 7.20 -0.45 -15.66
N LEU A 47 6.50 -0.51 -16.80
CA LEU A 47 5.08 -0.91 -16.83
C LEU A 47 4.86 -2.33 -16.28
N ALA A 48 5.78 -3.26 -16.54
CA ALA A 48 5.63 -4.65 -16.15
C ALA A 48 5.75 -4.82 -14.63
N SER A 49 6.79 -4.25 -14.04
CA SER A 49 7.03 -4.21 -12.59
C SER A 49 5.93 -3.47 -11.85
N ALA A 50 5.40 -2.38 -12.41
CA ALA A 50 4.28 -1.65 -11.81
C ALA A 50 2.98 -2.46 -11.81
N LYS A 51 2.67 -3.15 -12.92
CA LYS A 51 1.53 -4.08 -12.97
C LYS A 51 1.70 -5.22 -11.97
N ALA A 52 2.90 -5.79 -11.86
CA ALA A 52 3.18 -6.87 -10.92
C ALA A 52 2.97 -6.42 -9.46
N LEU A 53 3.48 -5.26 -9.06
CA LEU A 53 3.25 -4.71 -7.72
C LEU A 53 1.76 -4.45 -7.48
N ASN A 54 1.06 -3.87 -8.46
CA ASN A 54 -0.38 -3.60 -8.33
C ASN A 54 -1.19 -4.90 -8.17
N SER A 55 -0.90 -5.92 -8.96
CA SER A 55 -1.55 -7.24 -8.84
C SER A 55 -1.28 -7.89 -7.47
N LEU A 56 -0.07 -7.75 -6.94
CA LEU A 56 0.27 -8.24 -5.60
C LEU A 56 -0.51 -7.52 -4.51
N LEU A 57 -0.59 -6.19 -4.58
CA LEU A 57 -1.37 -5.39 -3.63
C LEU A 57 -2.86 -5.76 -3.69
N ALA A 58 -3.43 -5.83 -4.89
CA ALA A 58 -4.83 -6.16 -5.13
C ALA A 58 -5.20 -7.60 -4.71
N ARG A 59 -4.22 -8.49 -4.57
CA ARG A 59 -4.45 -9.85 -4.05
C ARG A 59 -4.84 -9.84 -2.57
N TYR A 60 -4.34 -8.90 -1.79
CA TYR A 60 -4.50 -8.89 -0.33
C TYR A 60 -5.33 -7.71 0.19
N PHE A 61 -5.28 -6.58 -0.49
CA PHE A 61 -5.94 -5.34 -0.10
C PHE A 61 -6.91 -4.89 -1.19
N ARG A 62 -8.09 -4.43 -0.78
CA ARG A 62 -9.00 -3.72 -1.69
C ARG A 62 -8.48 -2.31 -1.97
N GLU A 63 -8.93 -1.70 -3.07
CA GLU A 63 -8.45 -0.38 -3.47
C GLU A 63 -8.74 0.72 -2.43
N ASP A 64 -9.87 0.64 -1.69
CA ASP A 64 -10.20 1.56 -0.58
C ASP A 64 -9.24 1.46 0.63
N GLN A 65 -8.41 0.42 0.66
CA GLN A 65 -7.40 0.18 1.68
C GLN A 65 -6.00 0.62 1.22
N LEU A 66 -5.79 0.90 -0.06
CA LEU A 66 -4.49 1.18 -0.66
C LEU A 66 -4.25 2.69 -0.80
N PHE A 67 -3.21 3.19 -0.15
CA PHE A 67 -2.81 4.59 -0.22
C PHE A 67 -1.40 4.67 -0.83
N ARG A 68 -1.33 5.07 -2.10
CA ARG A 68 -0.07 5.24 -2.82
C ARG A 68 0.37 6.69 -2.68
N ILE A 69 1.48 6.92 -1.98
CA ILE A 69 1.95 8.27 -1.71
C ILE A 69 2.80 8.76 -2.86
N ASP A 70 2.36 9.86 -3.45
CA ASP A 70 3.23 10.77 -4.18
C ASP A 70 3.27 12.11 -3.43
N HIS A 71 4.42 12.41 -2.84
CA HIS A 71 4.71 13.67 -2.16
C HIS A 71 4.44 14.95 -3.00
N TYR A 72 4.33 14.88 -4.33
CA TYR A 72 3.92 16.04 -5.14
C TYR A 72 2.43 16.36 -4.98
N LEU A 73 1.57 15.36 -4.75
CA LEU A 73 0.12 15.53 -4.59
C LEU A 73 -0.26 16.18 -3.25
N GLY A 74 0.68 16.24 -2.30
CA GLY A 74 0.52 16.91 -1.01
C GLY A 74 0.95 18.38 -0.99
N LYS A 75 1.41 18.94 -2.12
CA LYS A 75 1.81 20.36 -2.19
C LYS A 75 0.56 21.23 -2.35
N GLU A 76 0.46 22.29 -1.55
CA GLU A 76 -0.64 23.26 -1.53
C GLU A 76 -1.03 23.76 -2.92
N THR A 77 -0.04 24.01 -3.79
CA THR A 77 -0.26 24.50 -5.17
C THR A 77 -0.91 23.47 -6.10
N VAL A 78 -0.92 22.18 -5.75
CA VAL A 78 -1.52 21.09 -6.54
C VAL A 78 -2.94 20.79 -6.06
N GLN A 79 -3.33 21.25 -4.87
CA GLN A 79 -4.66 21.04 -4.28
C GLN A 79 -5.61 22.25 -4.43
N ASN A 80 -5.14 23.35 -5.04
CA ASN A 80 -5.94 24.57 -5.30
C ASN A 80 -6.78 24.47 -6.58
#